data_AF-A0A388Q3W9-F1
#
_entry.id   AF-A0A388Q3W9-F1
#
_cell.length_a   1.000
_cell.length_b   1.000
_cell.length_c   1.000
_cell.angle_alpha   90.00
_cell.angle_beta   90.00
_cell.angle_gamma   90.00
#
_symmetry.space_group_name_H-M   'P 1'
#
loop_
_entity.id
_entity.type
_entity.pdbx_description
1 polymer ?
#
loop_
_entity_poly.entity_id
_entity_poly.type
_entity_poly.pdbx_seq_one_letter_code
_entity_poly.pdbx_strand_id
1 'polypeptide(L)'
;MNTLTNTIRPITNKANTPKYIHLKEILLAEYVFIFQINKGYHVKDISQCNRKHQLLFQKIENKQQELNLMSIDSIFSIILAEVTQEVLLGKVSSFYQFTSLKNTIDDIDLIIQPDFLKFKFHDFIHHLLYRDIAKKKLYKGNIDCNKMYYLKNENDEIVYYSIYEQRSLQEMLYQKLELDIDIAKSCIKKDKAHICLRIRYI
;
A
#
# COMPACT_ATOMS: atom_id res chain seq x y z
N MET A 1 8.74 -42.25 -46.84
CA MET A 1 9.87 -41.67 -46.10
C MET A 1 9.74 -40.16 -46.15
N ASN A 2 9.32 -39.52 -45.04
CA ASN A 2 9.32 -38.07 -44.88
C ASN A 2 9.96 -37.77 -43.52
N THR A 3 11.16 -37.22 -43.53
CA THR A 3 11.91 -36.78 -42.35
C THR A 3 11.44 -35.38 -41.95
N LEU A 4 10.68 -35.29 -40.86
CA LEU A 4 10.39 -34.03 -40.17
C LEU A 4 11.64 -33.59 -39.41
N THR A 5 12.33 -32.58 -39.92
CA THR A 5 13.42 -31.90 -39.21
C THR A 5 12.85 -30.98 -38.13
N ASN A 6 12.86 -31.47 -36.89
CA ASN A 6 12.64 -30.65 -35.70
C ASN A 6 13.77 -29.61 -35.58
N THR A 7 13.50 -28.40 -36.04
CA THR A 7 14.34 -27.24 -35.74
C THR A 7 14.00 -26.76 -34.34
N ILE A 8 14.72 -27.29 -33.34
CA ILE A 8 14.75 -26.75 -31.99
C ILE A 8 15.36 -25.35 -32.09
N ARG A 9 14.54 -24.31 -32.04
CA ARG A 9 15.04 -22.94 -31.90
C ARG A 9 15.67 -22.80 -30.51
N PRO A 10 16.88 -22.23 -30.39
CA PRO A 10 17.45 -21.94 -29.09
C PRO A 10 16.54 -20.93 -28.40
N ILE A 11 16.03 -21.29 -27.23
CA ILE A 11 15.38 -20.34 -26.32
C ILE A 11 16.51 -19.42 -25.85
N THR A 12 16.62 -18.25 -26.48
CA THR A 12 17.44 -17.17 -25.95
C THR A 12 16.75 -16.67 -24.69
N ASN A 13 17.00 -17.33 -23.56
CA ASN A 13 16.81 -16.72 -22.26
C ASN A 13 17.76 -15.52 -22.22
N LYS A 14 17.27 -14.34 -22.62
CA LYS A 14 17.87 -13.09 -22.16
C LYS A 14 17.92 -13.22 -20.65
N ALA A 15 19.12 -13.37 -20.09
CA ALA A 15 19.31 -13.35 -18.66
C ALA A 15 18.65 -12.07 -18.15
N ASN A 16 17.53 -12.20 -17.44
CA ASN A 16 16.85 -11.08 -16.85
C ASN A 16 17.79 -10.53 -15.77
N THR A 17 18.53 -9.49 -16.10
CA THR A 17 19.41 -8.80 -15.16
C THR A 17 18.56 -8.29 -14.00
N PRO A 18 18.95 -8.56 -12.75
CA PRO A 18 18.22 -8.06 -11.60
C PRO A 18 18.12 -6.53 -11.62
N LYS A 19 16.94 -6.01 -11.30
CA LYS A 19 16.70 -4.58 -11.11
C LYS A 19 16.92 -4.25 -9.64
N TYR A 20 18.04 -3.62 -9.35
CA TYR A 20 18.37 -3.15 -7.99
C TYR A 20 17.58 -1.89 -7.64
N ILE A 21 16.93 -1.88 -6.49
CA ILE A 21 16.09 -0.80 -5.99
C ILE A 21 16.56 -0.45 -4.57
N HIS A 22 17.08 0.77 -4.42
CA HIS A 22 17.43 1.29 -3.10
C HIS A 22 16.15 1.61 -2.31
N LEU A 23 16.05 1.13 -1.06
CA LEU A 23 14.87 1.34 -0.24
C LEU A 23 14.82 2.72 0.42
N LYS A 24 15.97 3.34 0.71
CA LYS A 24 16.01 4.62 1.42
C LYS A 24 15.25 5.70 0.65
N GLU A 25 14.43 6.47 1.36
CA GLU A 25 13.63 7.58 0.82
C GLU A 25 12.70 7.20 -0.36
N ILE A 26 12.25 5.95 -0.44
CA ILE A 26 11.36 5.49 -1.51
C ILE A 26 9.88 5.78 -1.18
N LEU A 27 9.18 6.43 -2.12
CA LEU A 27 7.72 6.48 -2.14
C LEU A 27 7.18 5.21 -2.82
N LEU A 28 6.57 4.32 -2.03
CA LEU A 28 6.02 3.06 -2.55
C LEU A 28 4.63 3.24 -3.16
N ALA A 29 3.81 4.11 -2.58
CA ALA A 29 2.45 4.32 -3.06
C ALA A 29 1.88 5.68 -2.70
N GLU A 30 0.93 6.11 -3.54
CA GLU A 30 0.07 7.26 -3.31
C GLU A 30 -1.36 6.89 -3.71
N TYR A 31 -2.30 7.11 -2.79
CA TYR A 31 -3.73 6.87 -3.02
C TYR A 31 -4.53 8.10 -2.60
N VAL A 32 -5.46 8.52 -3.45
CA VAL A 32 -6.41 9.59 -3.12
C VAL A 32 -7.75 8.96 -2.77
N PHE A 33 -8.11 9.03 -1.50
CA PHE A 33 -9.38 8.54 -0.97
C PHE A 33 -10.41 9.67 -0.99
N ILE A 34 -11.60 9.36 -1.51
CA ILE A 34 -12.73 10.28 -1.53
C ILE A 34 -13.67 9.89 -0.39
N PHE A 35 -13.88 10.84 0.51
CA PHE A 35 -14.83 10.73 1.62
C PHE A 35 -15.96 11.72 1.43
N GLN A 36 -17.17 11.31 1.80
CA GLN A 36 -18.32 12.18 1.96
C GLN A 36 -18.25 12.86 3.33
N ILE A 37 -18.45 14.17 3.39
CA ILE A 37 -18.61 14.88 4.67
C ILE A 37 -20.00 14.57 5.22
N ASN A 38 -20.07 14.07 6.45
CA ASN A 38 -21.33 13.66 7.06
C ASN A 38 -22.25 14.85 7.35
N LYS A 39 -23.56 14.61 7.22
CA LYS A 39 -24.59 15.62 7.53
C LYS A 39 -24.44 16.06 8.99
N GLY A 40 -24.44 17.37 9.23
CA GLY A 40 -24.22 17.97 10.55
C GLY A 40 -22.78 18.43 10.80
N TYR A 41 -21.85 18.16 9.89
CA TYR A 41 -20.49 18.70 9.95
C TYR A 41 -20.25 19.73 8.84
N HIS A 42 -19.51 20.78 9.19
CA HIS A 42 -19.04 21.79 8.26
C HIS A 42 -17.50 21.81 8.28
N VAL A 43 -16.89 21.10 7.33
CA VAL A 43 -15.44 21.04 7.16
C VAL A 43 -15.08 21.86 5.92
N LYS A 44 -14.36 22.97 6.11
CA LYS A 44 -13.91 23.83 5.00
C LYS A 44 -12.46 23.55 4.59
N ASP A 45 -11.68 22.99 5.51
CA ASP A 45 -10.29 22.62 5.32
C ASP A 45 -10.04 21.25 5.97
N ILE A 46 -9.19 20.42 5.38
CA ILE A 46 -8.87 19.07 5.88
C ILE A 46 -8.23 19.12 7.26
N SER A 47 -7.47 20.17 7.57
CA SER A 47 -6.89 20.39 8.90
C SER A 47 -7.94 20.55 10.02
N GLN A 48 -9.21 20.83 9.66
CA GLN A 48 -10.31 20.94 10.62
C GLN A 48 -10.92 19.58 10.99
N CYS A 49 -10.55 18.51 10.29
CA CYS A 49 -10.99 17.16 10.63
C CYS A 49 -10.33 16.70 11.94
N ASN A 50 -11.16 16.43 12.94
CA ASN A 50 -10.73 16.01 14.27
C ASN A 50 -11.43 14.73 14.76
N ARG A 51 -12.38 14.17 13.99
CA ARG A 51 -13.06 12.90 14.30
C ARG A 51 -13.35 12.08 13.04
N LYS A 52 -13.22 10.75 13.14
CA LYS A 52 -13.45 9.82 12.01
C LYS A 52 -14.83 9.97 11.38
N HIS A 53 -15.86 10.02 12.21
CA HIS A 53 -17.26 10.09 11.76
C HIS A 53 -17.64 11.41 11.09
N GLN A 54 -16.71 12.36 10.94
CA GLN A 54 -16.95 13.52 10.07
C GLN A 54 -16.91 13.10 8.59
N LEU A 55 -16.21 12.01 8.29
CA LEU A 55 -15.90 11.56 6.95
C LEU A 55 -16.37 10.11 6.76
N LEU A 56 -17.15 9.87 5.71
CA LEU A 56 -17.59 8.53 5.31
C LEU A 56 -16.91 8.12 4.02
N PHE A 57 -16.15 7.03 4.03
CA PHE A 57 -15.46 6.55 2.83
C PHE A 57 -16.45 6.28 1.70
N GLN A 58 -16.12 6.72 0.48
CA GLN A 58 -16.93 6.49 -0.72
C GLN A 58 -16.23 5.60 -1.72
N LYS A 59 -15.00 5.99 -2.09
CA LYS A 59 -14.21 5.32 -3.13
C LYS A 59 -12.79 5.86 -3.16
N ILE A 60 -11.93 5.21 -3.92
CA ILE A 60 -10.64 5.78 -4.34
C ILE A 60 -10.86 6.59 -5.64
N GLU A 61 -10.17 7.72 -5.77
CA GLU A 61 -10.30 8.63 -6.92
C GLU A 61 -9.94 7.93 -8.24
N ASN A 62 -8.85 7.16 -8.23
CA ASN A 62 -8.43 6.39 -9.39
C ASN A 62 -9.06 4.98 -9.38
N LYS A 63 -9.89 4.70 -10.38
CA LYS A 63 -10.61 3.42 -10.46
C LYS A 63 -9.68 2.22 -10.64
N GLN A 64 -8.56 2.36 -11.35
CA GLN A 64 -7.61 1.25 -11.54
C GLN A 64 -6.90 0.90 -10.23
N GLN A 65 -6.49 1.90 -9.44
CA GLN A 65 -5.93 1.67 -8.11
C GLN A 65 -6.96 0.98 -7.18
N GLU A 66 -8.23 1.41 -7.23
CA GLU A 66 -9.30 0.75 -6.47
C GLU A 66 -9.44 -0.73 -6.83
N LEU A 67 -9.50 -1.05 -8.14
CA LEU A 67 -9.58 -2.42 -8.63
C LEU A 67 -8.34 -3.24 -8.25
N ASN A 68 -7.15 -2.63 -8.28
CA ASN A 68 -5.92 -3.30 -7.87
C ASN A 68 -5.95 -3.68 -6.38
N LEU A 69 -6.43 -2.79 -5.51
CA LEU A 69 -6.60 -3.13 -4.07
C LEU A 69 -7.65 -4.23 -3.87
N MET A 70 -8.77 -4.16 -4.61
CA MET A 70 -9.80 -5.21 -4.57
C MET A 70 -9.30 -6.57 -5.06
N SER A 71 -8.25 -6.61 -5.89
CA SER A 71 -7.64 -7.87 -6.33
C SER A 71 -6.80 -8.57 -5.26
N ILE A 72 -6.39 -7.83 -4.22
CA ILE A 72 -5.75 -8.38 -3.01
C ILE A 72 -6.85 -8.93 -2.10
N ASP A 73 -7.80 -8.07 -1.76
CA ASP A 73 -9.02 -8.39 -1.03
C ASP A 73 -10.08 -7.32 -1.31
N SER A 74 -11.31 -7.75 -1.57
CA SER A 74 -12.48 -6.89 -1.78
C SER A 74 -12.66 -5.78 -0.72
N ILE A 75 -12.32 -6.03 0.55
CA ILE A 75 -12.49 -5.05 1.64
C ILE A 75 -11.25 -4.19 1.88
N PHE A 76 -10.12 -4.45 1.19
CA PHE A 76 -8.85 -3.83 1.54
C PHE A 76 -8.84 -2.31 1.32
N SER A 77 -9.60 -1.82 0.34
CA SER A 77 -9.81 -0.38 0.14
C SER A 77 -10.45 0.30 1.35
N ILE A 78 -11.34 -0.39 2.07
CA ILE A 78 -11.98 0.09 3.29
C ILE A 78 -10.97 0.13 4.44
N ILE A 79 -10.17 -0.93 4.60
CA ILE A 79 -9.10 -0.99 5.62
C ILE A 79 -8.13 0.19 5.43
N LEU A 80 -7.66 0.41 4.21
CA LEU A 80 -6.76 1.53 3.89
C LEU A 80 -7.44 2.90 4.08
N ALA A 81 -8.75 3.02 3.85
CA ALA A 81 -9.49 4.24 4.14
C ALA A 81 -9.55 4.51 5.66
N GLU A 82 -9.74 3.49 6.49
CA GLU A 82 -9.66 3.63 7.95
C GLU A 82 -8.27 4.06 8.42
N VAL A 83 -7.22 3.46 7.85
CA VAL A 83 -5.83 3.87 8.11
C VAL A 83 -5.67 5.35 7.74
N THR A 84 -6.13 5.76 6.56
CA THR A 84 -6.06 7.14 6.09
C THR A 84 -6.73 8.12 7.06
N GLN A 85 -7.89 7.75 7.62
CA GLN A 85 -8.56 8.59 8.61
C GLN A 85 -7.75 8.70 9.91
N GLU A 86 -7.14 7.62 10.40
CA GLU A 86 -6.32 7.68 11.62
C GLU A 86 -5.03 8.46 11.43
N VAL A 87 -4.42 8.38 10.24
CA VAL A 87 -3.25 9.19 9.88
C VAL A 87 -3.64 10.66 9.79
N LEU A 88 -4.78 10.99 9.16
CA LEU A 88 -5.30 12.35 9.11
C LEU A 88 -5.52 12.95 10.50
N LEU A 89 -6.01 12.14 11.45
CA LEU A 89 -6.24 12.55 12.83
C LEU A 89 -4.95 12.58 13.69
N GLY A 90 -3.78 12.29 13.09
CA GLY A 90 -2.50 12.27 13.78
C GLY A 90 -2.36 11.15 14.82
N LYS A 91 -3.21 10.12 14.77
CA LYS A 91 -3.18 9.04 15.77
C LYS A 91 -2.18 7.93 15.45
N VAL A 92 -1.88 7.74 14.17
CA VAL A 92 -0.97 6.70 13.69
C VAL A 92 -0.15 7.25 12.52
N SER A 93 1.08 6.76 12.39
CA SER A 93 1.99 7.09 11.29
C SER A 93 2.59 5.84 10.64
N SER A 94 2.15 4.64 11.02
CA SER A 94 2.60 3.38 10.42
C SER A 94 1.50 2.30 10.48
N PHE A 95 1.63 1.27 9.64
CA PHE A 95 0.74 0.11 9.70
C PHE A 95 0.85 -0.61 11.05
N TYR A 96 2.07 -0.74 11.59
CA TYR A 96 2.30 -1.31 12.91
C TYR A 96 1.54 -0.55 14.02
N GLN A 97 1.59 0.78 14.02
CA GLN A 97 0.86 1.60 14.99
C GLN A 97 -0.66 1.44 14.84
N PHE A 98 -1.18 1.43 13.61
CA PHE A 98 -2.61 1.21 13.35
C PHE A 98 -3.09 -0.13 13.90
N THR A 99 -2.32 -1.18 13.65
CA THR A 99 -2.64 -2.54 14.11
C THR A 99 -2.58 -2.63 15.63
N SER A 100 -1.58 -1.99 16.25
CA SER A 100 -1.43 -1.90 17.70
C SER A 100 -2.59 -1.14 18.35
N LEU A 101 -3.04 -0.03 17.77
CA LEU A 101 -4.18 0.74 18.28
C LEU A 101 -5.48 -0.08 18.31
N LYS A 102 -5.69 -0.93 17.30
CA LYS A 102 -6.86 -1.82 17.22
C LYS A 102 -6.82 -2.98 18.21
N ASN A 103 -5.64 -3.36 18.73
CA ASN A 103 -5.55 -4.28 19.88
C ASN A 103 -6.12 -3.69 21.18
N THR A 104 -6.22 -2.36 21.29
CA THR A 104 -6.57 -1.68 22.54
C THR A 104 -8.05 -1.28 22.62
N ILE A 105 -8.79 -1.37 21.51
CA ILE A 105 -10.18 -0.89 21.42
C ILE A 105 -11.09 -2.10 21.17
N ASP A 106 -11.73 -2.60 22.23
CA ASP A 106 -12.77 -3.63 22.21
C ASP A 106 -14.12 -3.06 21.67
N ASP A 107 -14.14 -2.54 20.44
CA ASP A 107 -15.40 -2.11 19.80
C ASP A 107 -16.03 -3.27 19.02
N ILE A 108 -17.28 -3.57 19.37
CA ILE A 108 -18.01 -4.82 19.15
C ILE A 108 -18.45 -5.06 17.69
N ASP A 109 -18.29 -4.10 16.77
CA ASP A 109 -19.01 -4.16 15.48
C ASP A 109 -18.24 -4.69 14.27
N LEU A 110 -16.95 -5.01 14.39
CA LEU A 110 -16.19 -5.84 13.45
C LEU A 110 -14.86 -6.15 14.13
N ILE A 111 -14.77 -7.29 14.82
CA ILE A 111 -13.50 -7.77 15.38
C ILE A 111 -12.61 -8.20 14.22
N ILE A 112 -12.05 -7.24 13.49
CA ILE A 112 -10.94 -7.50 12.61
C ILE A 112 -9.76 -7.74 13.55
N GLN A 113 -9.50 -9.01 13.81
CA GLN A 113 -8.43 -9.40 14.72
C GLN A 113 -7.12 -8.75 14.27
N PRO A 114 -6.31 -8.23 15.20
CA PRO A 114 -5.05 -7.56 14.86
C PRO A 114 -4.10 -8.44 14.03
N ASP A 115 -4.09 -9.75 14.25
CA ASP A 115 -3.35 -10.70 13.41
C ASP A 115 -3.85 -10.74 11.96
N PHE A 116 -5.16 -10.62 11.76
CA PHE A 116 -5.74 -10.51 10.42
C PHE A 116 -5.29 -9.21 9.73
N LEU A 117 -5.32 -8.07 10.43
CA LEU A 117 -4.81 -6.80 9.89
C LEU A 117 -3.33 -6.88 9.54
N LYS A 118 -2.52 -7.44 10.44
CA LYS A 118 -1.09 -7.67 10.19
C LYS A 118 -0.90 -8.48 8.91
N PHE A 119 -1.59 -9.62 8.78
CA PHE A 119 -1.54 -10.45 7.57
C PHE A 119 -1.91 -9.66 6.30
N LYS A 120 -3.00 -8.88 6.34
CA LYS A 120 -3.43 -8.05 5.19
C LYS A 120 -2.40 -7.00 4.81
N PHE A 121 -1.74 -6.37 5.78
CA PHE A 121 -0.67 -5.41 5.48
C PHE A 121 0.58 -6.06 4.88
N HIS A 122 0.98 -7.25 5.35
CA HIS A 122 2.07 -7.99 4.70
C HIS A 122 1.76 -8.33 3.26
N ASP A 123 0.56 -8.84 2.99
CA ASP A 123 0.14 -9.17 1.62
C ASP A 123 0.07 -7.92 0.73
N PHE A 124 -0.42 -6.81 1.26
CA PHE A 124 -0.38 -5.54 0.56
C PHE A 124 1.04 -5.06 0.25
N ILE A 125 1.97 -5.15 1.20
CA ILE A 125 3.38 -4.81 0.99
C ILE A 125 4.00 -5.70 -0.09
N HIS A 126 3.72 -7.01 -0.08
CA HIS A 126 4.13 -7.92 -1.17
C HIS A 126 3.66 -7.38 -2.53
N HIS A 127 2.38 -7.04 -2.63
CA HIS A 127 1.80 -6.55 -3.86
C HIS A 127 2.37 -5.19 -4.28
N LEU A 128 2.66 -4.28 -3.34
CA LEU A 128 3.33 -3.01 -3.63
C LEU A 128 4.70 -3.24 -4.26
N LEU A 129 5.50 -4.12 -3.67
CA LEU A 129 6.88 -4.35 -4.10
C LEU A 129 6.95 -5.08 -5.44
N TYR A 130 6.15 -6.13 -5.62
CA TYR A 130 6.36 -7.07 -6.72
C TYR A 130 5.27 -7.04 -7.79
N ARG A 131 4.14 -6.37 -7.54
CA ARG A 131 2.94 -6.44 -8.41
C ARG A 131 2.43 -5.07 -8.87
N ASP A 132 3.17 -4.01 -8.59
CA ASP A 132 2.92 -2.65 -9.09
C ASP A 132 1.47 -2.14 -8.86
N ILE A 133 0.79 -2.65 -7.82
CA ILE A 133 -0.64 -2.37 -7.57
C ILE A 133 -0.96 -0.89 -7.35
N ALA A 134 0.04 -0.10 -6.92
CA ALA A 134 -0.09 1.34 -6.70
C ALA A 134 -0.12 2.15 -8.00
N LYS A 135 0.18 1.56 -9.16
CA LYS A 135 0.14 2.28 -10.43
C LYS A 135 -1.30 2.59 -10.84
N LYS A 136 -1.48 3.69 -11.58
CA LYS A 136 -2.76 4.09 -12.22
C LYS A 136 -3.08 3.24 -13.47
N LYS A 137 -2.71 1.96 -13.44
CA LYS A 137 -2.94 0.96 -14.50
C LYS A 137 -3.41 -0.32 -13.84
N LEU A 138 -4.33 -1.02 -14.49
CA LEU A 138 -4.84 -2.30 -14.00
C LEU A 138 -3.70 -3.31 -13.90
N TYR A 139 -3.59 -3.92 -12.72
CA TYR A 139 -2.71 -5.05 -12.46
C TYR A 139 -3.20 -6.28 -13.25
N LYS A 140 -2.26 -6.99 -13.88
CA LYS A 140 -2.56 -8.13 -14.76
C LYS A 140 -2.18 -9.49 -14.17
N GLY A 141 -1.89 -9.58 -12.87
CA GLY A 141 -1.50 -10.85 -12.25
C GLY A 141 0.00 -11.18 -12.31
N ASN A 142 0.84 -10.32 -12.91
CA ASN A 142 2.26 -10.60 -13.10
C ASN A 142 3.10 -10.17 -11.89
N ILE A 143 3.92 -11.09 -11.39
CA ILE A 143 4.91 -10.82 -10.35
C ILE A 143 6.24 -10.46 -11.02
N ASP A 144 6.85 -9.34 -10.63
CA ASP A 144 8.20 -8.97 -11.04
C ASP A 144 9.24 -9.56 -10.09
N CYS A 145 9.65 -10.80 -10.38
CA CYS A 145 10.65 -11.52 -9.60
C CYS A 145 12.08 -11.01 -9.81
N ASN A 146 12.30 -10.07 -10.75
CA ASN A 146 13.65 -9.57 -11.06
C ASN A 146 14.04 -8.38 -10.15
N LYS A 147 13.15 -7.90 -9.29
CA LYS A 147 13.44 -6.79 -8.36
C LYS A 147 14.29 -7.30 -7.18
N MET A 148 15.39 -6.60 -6.91
CA MET A 148 16.19 -6.78 -5.71
C MET A 148 16.21 -5.46 -4.93
N TYR A 149 15.64 -5.48 -3.73
CA TYR A 149 15.67 -4.34 -2.83
C TYR A 149 16.95 -4.34 -2.00
N TYR A 150 17.50 -3.17 -1.69
CA TYR A 150 18.68 -3.10 -0.82
C TYR A 150 18.66 -1.87 0.09
N LEU A 151 19.32 -2.00 1.23
CA LEU A 151 19.53 -0.94 2.21
C LEU A 151 20.91 -1.09 2.88
N LYS A 152 21.46 0.02 3.37
CA LYS A 152 22.68 0.02 4.18
C LYS A 152 22.28 -0.14 5.66
N ASN A 153 22.83 -1.12 6.37
CA ASN A 153 22.57 -1.34 7.79
C ASN A 153 23.38 -0.38 8.68
N GLU A 154 23.22 -0.48 9.99
CA GLU A 154 23.93 0.35 10.99
C GLU A 154 25.44 0.13 11.00
N ASN A 155 25.92 -1.01 10.48
CA ASN A 155 27.33 -1.36 10.36
C ASN A 155 27.94 -0.96 9.00
N ASP A 156 27.24 -0.12 8.23
CA ASP A 156 27.62 0.28 6.88
C ASP A 156 27.65 -0.85 5.81
N GLU A 157 27.05 -2.01 6.09
CA GLU A 157 26.96 -3.12 5.15
C GLU A 157 25.69 -3.05 4.30
N ILE A 158 25.78 -3.48 3.03
CA ILE A 158 24.62 -3.53 2.14
C ILE A 158 23.90 -4.87 2.31
N VAL A 159 22.62 -4.80 2.72
CA VAL A 159 21.72 -5.95 2.81
C VAL A 159 20.81 -5.98 1.60
N TYR A 160 20.70 -7.14 0.95
CA TYR A 160 19.87 -7.36 -0.24
C TYR A 160 18.66 -8.24 0.08
N TYR A 161 17.54 -7.93 -0.56
CA TYR A 161 16.29 -8.66 -0.45
C TYR A 161 15.73 -8.92 -1.85
N SER A 162 15.75 -10.17 -2.28
CA SER A 162 15.01 -10.64 -3.45
C SER A 162 13.60 -11.07 -3.06
N ILE A 163 12.84 -11.61 -4.03
CA ILE A 163 11.55 -12.22 -3.75
C ILE A 163 11.62 -13.42 -2.79
N TYR A 164 12.78 -14.09 -2.68
CA TYR A 164 12.97 -15.21 -1.74
C TYR A 164 13.10 -14.74 -0.29
N GLU A 165 13.62 -13.53 -0.07
CA GLU A 165 13.69 -12.87 1.25
C GLU A 165 12.45 -12.00 1.53
N GLN A 166 11.34 -12.21 0.80
CA GLN A 166 10.17 -11.36 0.91
C GLN A 166 9.58 -11.29 2.33
N ARG A 167 9.66 -12.36 3.13
CA ARG A 167 9.08 -12.39 4.47
C ARG A 167 9.79 -11.43 5.42
N SER A 168 11.13 -11.45 5.42
CA SER A 168 11.93 -10.54 6.26
C SER A 168 11.79 -9.09 5.78
N LEU A 169 11.76 -8.87 4.46
CA LEU A 169 11.51 -7.56 3.88
C LEU A 169 10.12 -7.01 4.26
N GLN A 170 9.07 -7.83 4.15
CA GLN A 170 7.71 -7.43 4.50
C GLN A 170 7.56 -7.12 5.99
N GLU A 171 8.16 -7.90 6.89
CA GLU A 171 8.12 -7.61 8.34
C GLU A 171 8.86 -6.32 8.68
N MET A 172 10.04 -6.11 8.09
CA MET A 172 10.80 -4.87 8.28
C MET A 172 9.99 -3.66 7.79
N LEU A 173 9.39 -3.74 6.59
CA LEU A 173 8.58 -2.66 6.03
C LEU A 173 7.24 -2.47 6.78
N TYR A 174 6.62 -3.53 7.29
CA TYR A 174 5.42 -3.41 8.10
C TYR A 174 5.65 -2.54 9.35
N GLN A 175 6.84 -2.68 9.95
CA GLN A 175 7.25 -1.90 11.13
C GLN A 175 7.74 -0.50 10.78
N LYS A 176 8.46 -0.35 9.67
CA LYS A 176 9.22 0.87 9.35
C LYS A 176 8.62 1.76 8.26
N LEU A 177 7.60 1.32 7.53
CA LEU A 177 6.93 2.19 6.57
C LEU A 177 6.21 3.32 7.29
N GLU A 178 6.44 4.53 6.80
CA GLU A 178 5.78 5.74 7.25
C GLU A 178 4.56 6.05 6.39
N LEU A 179 3.52 6.53 7.06
CA LEU A 179 2.25 6.95 6.51
C LEU A 179 2.04 8.42 6.84
N ASP A 180 1.72 9.22 5.83
CA ASP A 180 1.42 10.62 6.02
C ASP A 180 0.38 11.13 5.00
N ILE A 181 -0.27 12.24 5.34
CA ILE A 181 -1.21 12.92 4.45
C ILE A 181 -0.48 14.02 3.68
N ASP A 182 -0.52 13.93 2.34
CA ASP A 182 -0.08 15.03 1.49
C ASP A 182 -1.14 16.12 1.47
N ILE A 183 -1.00 17.11 2.35
CA ILE A 183 -1.94 18.24 2.49
C ILE A 183 -2.03 19.04 1.18
N ALA A 184 -0.94 19.18 0.43
CA ALA A 184 -0.93 19.94 -0.83
C ALA A 184 -1.74 19.25 -1.94
N LYS A 185 -1.79 17.91 -1.95
CA LYS A 185 -2.62 17.13 -2.88
C LYS A 185 -4.03 16.85 -2.36
N SER A 186 -4.27 17.08 -1.07
CA SER A 186 -5.57 16.87 -0.46
C SER A 186 -6.42 18.13 -0.59
N CYS A 187 -7.73 17.98 -0.79
CA CYS A 187 -8.63 19.12 -0.93
C CYS A 187 -10.08 18.79 -0.56
N ILE A 188 -10.90 19.83 -0.37
CA ILE A 188 -12.35 19.70 -0.24
C ILE A 188 -13.01 20.22 -1.52
N LYS A 189 -13.88 19.42 -2.11
CA LYS A 189 -14.67 19.76 -3.30
C LYS A 189 -16.13 19.51 -3.00
N LYS A 190 -16.90 20.60 -2.87
CA LYS A 190 -18.32 20.57 -2.43
C LYS A 190 -18.44 19.91 -1.06
N ASP A 191 -19.06 18.75 -1.00
CA ASP A 191 -19.34 17.93 0.17
C ASP A 191 -18.40 16.72 0.29
N LYS A 192 -17.29 16.71 -0.47
CA LYS A 192 -16.34 15.61 -0.51
C LYS A 192 -14.93 16.04 -0.13
N ALA A 193 -14.30 15.29 0.77
CA ALA A 193 -12.91 15.41 1.10
C ALA A 193 -12.09 14.42 0.26
N HIS A 194 -11.13 14.93 -0.50
CA HIS A 194 -10.12 14.15 -1.22
C HIS A 194 -8.85 14.15 -0.37
N ILE A 195 -8.49 12.99 0.18
CA ILE A 195 -7.37 12.85 1.11
C ILE A 195 -6.30 11.96 0.47
N CYS A 196 -5.10 12.50 0.32
CA CYS A 196 -3.98 11.84 -0.33
C CYS A 196 -3.07 11.18 0.71
N LEU A 197 -3.16 9.86 0.82
CA LEU A 197 -2.26 9.05 1.65
C LEU A 197 -0.96 8.74 0.88
N ARG A 198 0.18 8.99 1.52
CA ARG A 198 1.50 8.56 1.05
C ARG A 198 2.04 7.42 1.92
N ILE A 199 2.67 6.45 1.27
CA ILE A 199 3.31 5.29 1.91
C ILE A 199 4.76 5.27 1.47
N ARG A 200 5.69 5.48 2.41
CA ARG A 200 7.12 5.64 2.10
C ARG A 200 8.00 4.95 3.13
N TYR A 201 9.24 4.66 2.72
CA TYR A 201 10.32 4.25 3.62
C TYR A 201 11.35 5.38 3.66
N ILE A 202 11.80 5.77 4.85
CA ILE A 202 12.80 6.83 5.05
C ILE A 202 14.12 6.22 5.49
#